data_AF-A0A7Y4ZX10-F1
#
_entry.id   AF-A0A7Y4ZX10-F1
#
_cell.length_a   1.000
_cell.length_b   1.000
_cell.length_c   1.000
_cell.angle_alpha   90.00
_cell.angle_beta   90.00
_cell.angle_gamma   90.00
#
_symmetry.space_group_name_H-M   'P 1'
#
loop_
_entity.id
_entity.type
_entity.pdbx_description
1 polymer ?
#
loop_
_entity_poly.entity_id
_entity_poly.type
_entity_poly.pdbx_seq_one_letter_code
_entity_poly.pdbx_strand_id
1 'polypeptide(L)'
;MTKNNIYVLLICLSLLNACANKQTLNSMDDIKPNKINNPAQQERLKQDNVIELVKFYDSYTSLTLDDQKKTYTDMNEALMENKNNLSQRIKLAMMLSLPSSRVRDNSKAQILLQNLLQENNLNSAEYALVNLLYEYTLDSTKQMQKNRDESKKLEAAQSKYENLQQKFDALEQKLNDLKNIEKTMNDRDIKPANKP
;
A
#
# COMPACT_ATOMS: atom_id res chain seq x y z
N MET A 1 12.95 21.23 20.38
CA MET A 1 12.19 21.62 19.17
C MET A 1 12.22 23.13 19.05
N THR A 2 12.87 23.61 18.00
CA THR A 2 13.28 25.01 17.81
C THR A 2 12.12 25.88 17.36
N LYS A 3 12.04 27.11 17.90
CA LYS A 3 10.99 28.12 17.64
C LYS A 3 10.79 28.44 16.15
N ASN A 4 11.73 28.10 15.28
CA ASN A 4 11.66 28.32 13.84
C ASN A 4 10.59 27.45 13.12
N ASN A 5 10.23 26.27 13.66
CA ASN A 5 9.21 25.43 13.03
C ASN A 5 7.77 25.95 13.25
N ILE A 6 7.56 26.80 14.26
CA ILE A 6 6.23 27.38 14.54
C ILE A 6 5.88 28.46 13.51
N TYR A 7 6.85 29.26 13.08
CA TYR A 7 6.62 30.32 12.09
C TYR A 7 6.32 29.77 10.69
N VAL A 8 6.93 28.65 10.29
CA VAL A 8 6.63 27.98 9.02
C VAL A 8 5.20 27.45 9.01
N LEU A 9 4.71 26.94 10.14
CA LEU A 9 3.35 26.42 10.27
C LEU A 9 2.29 27.54 10.26
N LEU A 10 2.62 28.71 10.81
CA LEU A 10 1.74 29.89 10.84
C LEU A 10 1.58 30.56 9.46
N ILE A 11 2.62 30.54 8.61
CA ILE A 11 2.56 31.14 7.26
C ILE A 11 1.75 30.27 6.28
N CYS A 12 1.71 28.94 6.47
CA CYS A 12 0.94 28.05 5.62
C CYS A 12 -0.59 28.15 5.84
N LEU A 13 -1.05 28.63 6.99
CA LEU A 13 -2.49 28.75 7.30
C LEU A 13 -3.17 29.97 6.66
N SER A 14 -2.41 30.98 6.22
CA SER A 14 -2.99 32.22 5.65
C SER A 14 -3.32 32.16 4.15
N LEU A 15 -3.00 31.07 3.44
CA LEU A 15 -3.18 30.98 1.99
C LEU A 15 -4.46 30.25 1.54
N LEU A 16 -5.36 29.88 2.46
CA LEU A 16 -6.55 29.05 2.17
C LEU A 16 -7.88 29.81 2.02
N ASN A 17 -7.91 31.15 2.09
CA ASN A 17 -9.16 31.94 2.08
C ASN A 17 -9.40 32.78 0.82
N ALA A 18 -9.12 32.25 -0.37
CA ALA A 18 -9.39 32.96 -1.62
C ALA A 18 -10.05 32.05 -2.66
N CYS A 19 -11.29 31.58 -2.40
CA CYS A 19 -12.27 31.17 -3.42
C CYS A 19 -13.62 30.81 -2.75
N ALA A 20 -14.32 31.79 -2.17
CA ALA A 20 -15.71 31.59 -1.74
C ALA A 20 -16.50 32.89 -1.83
N ASN A 21 -16.75 33.38 -3.04
CA ASN A 21 -17.87 34.27 -3.28
C ASN A 21 -18.32 34.22 -4.75
N LYS A 22 -19.43 33.52 -5.01
CA LYS A 22 -20.26 33.78 -6.19
C LYS A 22 -21.70 33.96 -5.72
N GLN A 23 -22.13 35.21 -5.82
CA GLN A 23 -23.50 35.65 -5.60
C GLN A 23 -24.45 34.92 -6.55
N THR A 24 -25.48 34.32 -5.98
CA THR A 24 -26.74 34.00 -6.65
C THR A 24 -27.61 35.25 -6.64
N LEU A 25 -27.76 35.89 -7.79
CA LEU A 25 -28.82 36.87 -8.03
C LEU A 25 -29.90 36.19 -8.87
N ASN A 26 -31.10 36.10 -8.29
CA ASN A 26 -32.31 35.65 -8.95
C ASN A 26 -32.68 36.60 -10.09
N SER A 27 -32.97 36.07 -11.27
CA SER A 27 -33.84 36.72 -12.25
C SER A 27 -34.89 35.71 -12.68
N MET A 28 -36.13 36.02 -12.31
CA MET A 28 -37.35 35.46 -12.85
C MET A 28 -37.51 36.09 -14.24
N ASP A 29 -37.60 35.29 -15.30
CA ASP A 29 -38.43 35.57 -16.48
C ASP A 29 -38.43 34.36 -17.44
N ASP A 30 -39.64 34.03 -17.88
CA ASP A 30 -40.03 32.99 -18.83
C ASP A 30 -39.25 33.04 -20.16
N ILE A 31 -38.54 31.98 -20.54
CA ILE A 31 -38.34 31.58 -21.95
C ILE A 31 -38.15 30.04 -22.05
N LYS A 32 -38.88 29.47 -23.02
CA LYS A 32 -38.94 28.10 -23.56
C LYS A 32 -37.66 27.24 -23.44
N PRO A 33 -37.79 25.89 -23.27
CA PRO A 33 -36.65 24.99 -23.11
C PRO A 33 -35.94 24.77 -24.46
N ASN A 34 -34.95 25.60 -24.73
CA ASN A 34 -33.96 25.31 -25.77
C ASN A 34 -32.80 24.56 -25.11
N LYS A 35 -32.43 23.39 -25.65
CA LYS A 35 -31.31 22.56 -25.16
C LYS A 35 -29.99 23.33 -25.32
N ILE A 36 -29.60 24.06 -24.28
CA ILE A 36 -28.28 24.67 -24.17
C ILE A 36 -27.40 23.64 -23.45
N ASN A 37 -26.53 22.96 -24.19
CA ASN A 37 -25.41 22.19 -23.63
C ASN A 37 -24.46 23.18 -22.94
N ASN A 38 -24.64 23.36 -21.63
CA ASN A 38 -23.85 24.28 -20.83
C ASN A 38 -22.58 23.56 -20.33
N PRO A 39 -21.36 23.97 -20.71
CA PRO A 39 -20.12 23.26 -20.38
C PRO A 39 -19.91 23.12 -18.86
N ALA A 40 -20.40 24.07 -18.06
CA ALA A 40 -20.34 24.03 -16.61
C ALA A 40 -21.18 22.89 -15.97
N GLN A 41 -22.24 22.40 -16.62
CA GLN A 41 -23.00 21.25 -16.14
C GLN A 41 -22.31 19.93 -16.50
N GLN A 42 -21.60 19.89 -17.61
CA GLN A 42 -20.88 18.71 -18.08
C GLN A 42 -19.63 18.42 -17.24
N GLU A 43 -18.96 19.45 -16.72
CA GLU A 43 -17.86 19.27 -15.76
C GLU A 43 -18.35 18.78 -14.38
N ARG A 44 -19.51 19.25 -13.90
CA ARG A 44 -20.08 18.76 -12.63
C ARG A 44 -20.42 17.27 -12.68
N LEU A 45 -21.08 16.80 -13.75
CA LEU A 45 -21.39 15.38 -13.94
C LEU A 45 -20.14 14.49 -13.97
N LYS A 46 -19.03 15.00 -14.54
CA LYS A 46 -17.74 14.30 -14.58
C LYS A 46 -17.06 14.22 -13.22
N GLN A 47 -17.21 15.26 -12.39
CA GLN A 47 -16.70 15.29 -11.02
C GLN A 47 -17.49 14.34 -10.11
N ASP A 48 -18.81 14.24 -10.31
CA ASP A 48 -19.68 13.33 -9.56
C ASP A 48 -19.27 11.85 -9.74
N ASN A 49 -18.81 11.46 -10.93
CA ASN A 49 -18.30 10.11 -11.18
C ASN A 49 -17.07 9.76 -10.33
N VAL A 50 -16.11 10.68 -10.20
CA VAL A 50 -14.90 10.46 -9.38
C VAL A 50 -15.27 10.35 -7.90
N ILE A 51 -16.21 11.17 -7.44
CA ILE A 51 -16.74 11.08 -6.07
C ILE A 51 -17.37 9.70 -5.83
N GLU A 52 -18.11 9.16 -6.79
CA GLU A 52 -18.68 7.82 -6.70
C GLU A 52 -17.59 6.74 -6.63
N LEU A 53 -16.51 6.87 -7.42
CA LEU A 53 -15.37 5.94 -7.37
C LEU A 53 -14.67 5.97 -6.01
N VAL A 54 -14.46 7.15 -5.43
CA VAL A 54 -13.86 7.29 -4.09
C VAL A 54 -14.79 6.76 -3.01
N LYS A 55 -16.10 6.98 -3.11
CA LYS A 55 -17.08 6.35 -2.19
C LYS A 55 -17.06 4.83 -2.31
N PHE A 56 -16.96 4.31 -3.54
CA PHE A 56 -16.83 2.88 -3.77
C PHE A 56 -15.57 2.33 -3.10
N TYR A 57 -14.41 2.98 -3.26
CA TYR A 57 -13.17 2.61 -2.56
C TYR A 57 -13.41 2.44 -1.05
N ASP A 58 -13.97 3.46 -0.42
CA ASP A 58 -14.19 3.49 1.03
C ASP A 58 -15.13 2.36 1.47
N SER A 59 -16.27 2.23 0.79
CA SER A 59 -17.25 1.17 1.07
C SER A 59 -16.68 -0.23 0.88
N TYR A 60 -15.92 -0.47 -0.19
CA TYR A 60 -15.33 -1.78 -0.49
C TYR A 60 -14.30 -2.21 0.56
N THR A 61 -13.48 -1.26 1.02
CA THR A 61 -12.47 -1.54 2.07
C THR A 61 -13.10 -1.90 3.41
N SER A 62 -14.35 -1.49 3.63
CA SER A 62 -15.13 -1.79 4.84
C SER A 62 -15.91 -3.11 4.76
N LEU A 63 -15.94 -3.78 3.61
CA LEU A 63 -16.62 -5.06 3.43
C LEU A 63 -15.86 -6.22 4.08
N THR A 64 -16.61 -7.28 4.41
CA THR A 64 -16.01 -8.55 4.82
C THR A 64 -15.25 -9.21 3.66
N LEU A 65 -14.31 -10.12 3.96
CA LEU A 65 -13.50 -10.77 2.92
C LEU A 65 -14.35 -11.61 1.94
N ASP A 66 -15.48 -12.15 2.39
CA ASP A 66 -16.39 -12.91 1.54
C ASP A 66 -17.26 -11.99 0.68
N ASP A 67 -17.73 -10.88 1.23
CA ASP A 67 -18.46 -9.85 0.47
C ASP A 67 -17.56 -9.17 -0.59
N GLN A 68 -16.27 -8.99 -0.29
CA GLN A 68 -15.29 -8.49 -1.25
C GLN A 68 -15.12 -9.43 -2.45
N LYS A 69 -15.06 -10.74 -2.22
CA LYS A 69 -14.99 -11.75 -3.30
C LYS A 69 -16.28 -11.80 -4.11
N LYS A 70 -17.43 -11.71 -3.43
CA LYS A 70 -18.74 -11.66 -4.08
C LYS A 70 -18.84 -10.45 -5.00
N THR A 71 -18.56 -9.26 -4.48
CA THR A 71 -18.55 -8.00 -5.24
C THR A 71 -17.58 -8.06 -6.44
N TYR A 72 -16.42 -8.70 -6.27
CA TYR A 72 -15.49 -8.92 -7.38
C TYR A 72 -16.07 -9.84 -8.47
N THR A 73 -16.76 -10.91 -8.09
CA THR A 73 -17.40 -11.83 -9.04
C THR A 73 -18.53 -11.13 -9.78
N ASP A 74 -19.41 -10.44 -9.05
CA ASP A 74 -20.54 -9.66 -9.60
C ASP A 74 -20.03 -8.59 -10.58
N MET A 75 -18.92 -7.91 -10.26
CA MET A 75 -18.31 -6.91 -11.15
C MET A 75 -17.75 -7.53 -12.44
N ASN A 76 -17.12 -8.71 -12.35
CA ASN A 76 -16.64 -9.40 -13.55
C ASN A 76 -17.80 -9.87 -14.43
N GLU A 77 -18.89 -10.36 -13.83
CA GLU A 77 -20.10 -10.72 -14.55
C GLU A 77 -20.71 -9.50 -15.27
N ALA A 78 -20.85 -8.38 -14.58
CA ALA A 78 -21.34 -7.14 -15.18
C ALA A 78 -20.45 -6.64 -16.34
N LEU A 79 -19.13 -6.82 -16.24
CA LEU A 79 -18.19 -6.51 -17.32
C LEU A 79 -18.23 -7.51 -18.47
N MET A 80 -18.70 -8.74 -18.25
CA MET A 80 -18.95 -9.68 -19.35
C MET A 80 -20.15 -9.24 -20.19
N GLU A 81 -21.18 -8.69 -19.55
CA GLU A 81 -22.35 -8.11 -20.21
C GLU A 81 -22.02 -6.78 -20.92
N ASN A 82 -21.20 -5.92 -20.28
CA ASN A 82 -20.79 -4.64 -20.83
C ASN A 82 -19.29 -4.37 -20.65
N LYS A 83 -18.49 -4.95 -21.55
CA LYS A 83 -17.02 -4.86 -21.54
C LYS A 83 -16.47 -3.45 -21.63
N ASN A 84 -17.25 -2.50 -22.17
CA ASN A 84 -16.81 -1.13 -22.39
C ASN A 84 -17.25 -0.16 -21.28
N ASN A 85 -17.84 -0.67 -20.19
CA ASN A 85 -18.24 0.18 -19.06
C ASN A 85 -17.01 0.70 -18.31
N LEU A 86 -16.66 1.96 -18.59
CA LEU A 86 -15.48 2.63 -18.02
C LEU A 86 -15.50 2.64 -16.48
N SER A 87 -16.64 2.98 -15.87
CA SER A 87 -16.77 3.06 -14.41
C SER A 87 -16.53 1.70 -13.76
N GLN A 88 -17.11 0.63 -14.31
CA GLN A 88 -16.90 -0.73 -13.79
C GLN A 88 -15.45 -1.20 -13.96
N ARG A 89 -14.79 -0.86 -15.07
CA ARG A 89 -13.37 -1.18 -15.29
C ARG A 89 -12.46 -0.45 -14.30
N ILE A 90 -12.75 0.82 -14.00
CA ILE A 90 -12.01 1.56 -12.97
C ILE A 90 -12.25 0.94 -11.60
N LYS A 91 -13.51 0.65 -11.22
CA LYS A 91 -13.83 -0.03 -9.95
C LYS A 91 -13.14 -1.39 -9.83
N LEU A 92 -13.07 -2.18 -10.91
CA LEU A 92 -12.33 -3.44 -10.95
C LEU A 92 -10.84 -3.22 -10.71
N ALA A 93 -10.23 -2.26 -11.39
CA ALA A 93 -8.82 -1.91 -11.19
C ALA A 93 -8.53 -1.46 -9.75
N MET A 94 -9.45 -0.72 -9.13
CA MET A 94 -9.39 -0.36 -7.71
C MET A 94 -9.38 -1.62 -6.85
N MET A 95 -10.39 -2.50 -6.98
CA MET A 95 -10.45 -3.76 -6.20
C MET A 95 -9.17 -4.61 -6.30
N LEU A 96 -8.52 -4.64 -7.47
CA LEU A 96 -7.30 -5.41 -7.69
C LEU A 96 -6.02 -4.74 -7.13
N SER A 97 -5.99 -3.41 -7.01
CA SER A 97 -4.80 -2.67 -6.55
C SER A 97 -4.76 -2.44 -5.04
N LEU A 98 -5.90 -2.51 -4.37
CA LEU A 98 -6.00 -2.19 -2.94
C LEU A 98 -5.19 -3.12 -2.04
N PRO A 99 -4.50 -2.59 -1.02
CA PRO A 99 -3.76 -3.40 -0.07
C PRO A 99 -4.66 -4.22 0.85
N SER A 100 -5.86 -3.71 1.16
CA SER A 100 -6.85 -4.40 2.01
C SER A 100 -7.72 -5.39 1.25
N SER A 101 -7.61 -5.46 -0.08
CA SER A 101 -8.44 -6.33 -0.91
C SER A 101 -8.00 -7.78 -0.82
N ARG A 102 -8.96 -8.69 -0.66
CA ARG A 102 -8.69 -10.13 -0.72
C ARG A 102 -8.37 -10.63 -2.13
N VAL A 103 -8.89 -9.94 -3.15
CA VAL A 103 -8.72 -10.30 -4.58
C VAL A 103 -7.58 -9.53 -5.23
N ARG A 104 -6.68 -8.98 -4.42
CA ARG A 104 -5.56 -8.18 -4.85
C ARG A 104 -4.68 -8.92 -5.86
N ASP A 105 -4.43 -8.28 -7.00
CA ASP A 105 -3.53 -8.74 -8.05
C ASP A 105 -2.92 -7.50 -8.72
N ASN A 106 -1.77 -7.06 -8.19
CA ASN A 106 -1.11 -5.85 -8.67
C ASN A 106 -0.74 -5.95 -10.16
N SER A 107 -0.41 -7.15 -10.67
CA SER A 107 -0.04 -7.32 -12.07
C SER A 107 -1.25 -7.11 -12.99
N LYS A 108 -2.40 -7.71 -12.66
CA LYS A 108 -3.63 -7.49 -13.43
C LYS A 108 -4.13 -6.06 -13.31
N ALA A 109 -4.07 -5.48 -12.10
CA ALA A 109 -4.41 -4.08 -11.88
C ALA A 109 -3.57 -3.15 -12.77
N GLN A 110 -2.26 -3.36 -12.80
CA GLN A 110 -1.34 -2.54 -13.59
C GLN A 110 -1.67 -2.60 -15.09
N ILE A 111 -1.90 -3.79 -15.65
CA ILE A 111 -2.27 -3.96 -17.06
C ILE A 111 -3.60 -3.24 -17.36
N LEU A 112 -4.60 -3.42 -16.49
CA LEU A 112 -5.91 -2.80 -16.67
C LEU A 112 -5.85 -1.27 -16.60
N LEU A 113 -5.12 -0.72 -15.63
CA LEU A 113 -4.91 0.72 -15.46
C LEU A 113 -4.14 1.30 -16.64
N GLN A 114 -3.11 0.60 -17.12
CA GLN A 114 -2.35 1.02 -18.30
C GLN A 114 -3.24 1.08 -19.55
N ASN A 115 -4.10 0.09 -19.77
CA ASN A 115 -5.05 0.10 -20.88
C ASN A 115 -6.03 1.27 -20.77
N LEU A 116 -6.56 1.55 -19.57
CA LEU A 116 -7.45 2.69 -19.32
C LEU A 116 -6.78 4.03 -19.66
N LEU A 117 -5.51 4.20 -19.31
CA LEU A 117 -4.73 5.41 -19.62
C LEU A 117 -4.48 5.58 -21.13
N GLN A 118 -4.37 4.48 -21.88
CA GLN A 118 -4.15 4.51 -23.34
C GLN A 118 -5.41 4.80 -24.15
N GLU A 119 -6.58 4.44 -23.62
CA GLU A 119 -7.85 4.56 -24.34
C GLU A 119 -8.37 6.00 -24.50
N ASN A 120 -7.73 7.00 -23.86
CA ASN A 120 -8.08 8.44 -23.93
C ASN A 120 -9.58 8.76 -23.69
N ASN A 121 -10.31 7.85 -23.04
CA ASN A 121 -11.74 7.99 -22.74
C ASN A 121 -12.00 8.59 -21.34
N LEU A 122 -10.94 8.85 -20.58
CA LEU A 122 -10.98 9.38 -19.22
C LEU A 122 -11.14 10.89 -19.24
N ASN A 123 -12.01 11.42 -18.38
CA ASN A 123 -11.97 12.85 -18.10
C ASN A 123 -10.72 13.23 -17.27
N SER A 124 -10.43 14.52 -17.13
CA SER A 124 -9.20 14.97 -16.45
C SER A 124 -9.08 14.48 -15.00
N ALA A 125 -10.19 14.41 -14.26
CA ALA A 125 -10.19 13.96 -12.87
C ALA A 125 -10.08 12.43 -12.77
N GLU A 126 -10.78 11.69 -13.62
CA GLU A 126 -10.64 10.23 -13.74
C GLU A 126 -9.22 9.84 -14.14
N TYR A 127 -8.62 10.57 -15.10
CA TYR A 127 -7.25 10.37 -15.53
C TYR A 127 -6.27 10.54 -14.36
N ALA A 128 -6.42 11.62 -13.58
CA ALA A 128 -5.58 11.85 -12.41
C ALA A 128 -5.70 10.72 -11.38
N LEU A 129 -6.93 10.24 -11.11
CA LEU A 129 -7.17 9.13 -10.20
C LEU A 129 -6.56 7.82 -10.71
N VAL A 130 -6.80 7.48 -11.98
CA VAL A 130 -6.29 6.24 -12.61
C VAL A 130 -4.76 6.27 -12.67
N ASN A 131 -4.15 7.42 -13.00
CA ASN A 131 -2.70 7.58 -13.02
C ASN A 131 -2.09 7.41 -11.62
N LEU A 132 -2.72 8.02 -10.60
CA LEU A 132 -2.29 7.85 -9.21
C LEU A 132 -2.35 6.37 -8.78
N LEU A 133 -3.43 5.67 -9.12
CA LEU A 133 -3.56 4.24 -8.85
C LEU A 133 -2.50 3.41 -9.58
N TYR A 134 -2.17 3.78 -10.82
CA TYR A 134 -1.15 3.11 -11.61
C TYR A 134 0.24 3.26 -10.98
N GLU A 135 0.63 4.49 -10.63
CA GLU A 135 1.90 4.77 -9.94
C GLU A 135 1.97 4.04 -8.60
N TYR A 136 0.91 4.08 -7.81
CA TYR A 136 0.81 3.34 -6.55
C TYR A 136 1.01 1.82 -6.75
N THR A 137 0.36 1.23 -7.75
CA THR A 137 0.44 -0.21 -8.02
C THR A 137 1.86 -0.60 -8.47
N LEU A 138 2.50 0.24 -9.28
CA LEU A 138 3.87 0.06 -9.72
C LEU A 138 4.84 0.09 -8.54
N ASP A 139 4.73 1.10 -7.68
CA ASP A 139 5.60 1.24 -6.51
C ASP A 139 5.35 0.15 -5.47
N SER A 140 4.09 -0.25 -5.28
CA SER A 140 3.78 -1.37 -4.40
C SER A 140 4.40 -2.68 -4.88
N THR A 141 4.50 -2.89 -6.19
CA THR A 141 5.14 -4.09 -6.76
C THR A 141 6.65 -4.08 -6.54
N LYS A 142 7.30 -2.93 -6.77
CA LYS A 142 8.73 -2.75 -6.47
C LYS A 142 9.02 -2.98 -4.99
N GLN A 143 8.19 -2.42 -4.12
CA GLN A 143 8.35 -2.56 -2.68
C GLN A 143 8.17 -4.00 -2.21
N MET A 144 7.21 -4.74 -2.77
CA MET A 144 7.01 -6.16 -2.46
C MET A 144 8.24 -7.01 -2.86
N GLN A 145 8.83 -6.72 -4.02
CA GLN A 145 10.06 -7.39 -4.45
C GLN A 145 11.23 -7.07 -3.52
N LYS A 146 11.41 -5.80 -3.16
CA LYS A 146 12.44 -5.37 -2.19
C LYS A 146 12.28 -6.06 -0.84
N ASN A 147 11.06 -6.11 -0.29
CA ASN A 147 10.78 -6.78 0.98
C ASN A 147 11.12 -8.28 0.92
N ARG A 148 10.83 -8.94 -0.21
CA ARG A 148 11.18 -10.36 -0.41
C ARG A 148 12.68 -10.58 -0.41
N ASP A 149 13.44 -9.71 -1.06
CA ASP A 149 14.90 -9.81 -1.12
C ASP A 149 15.56 -9.47 0.23
N GLU A 150 15.00 -8.53 0.97
CA GLU A 150 15.41 -8.22 2.35
C GLU A 150 15.09 -9.38 3.31
N SER A 151 13.92 -10.02 3.20
CA SER A 151 13.58 -11.22 3.99
C SER A 151 14.60 -12.35 3.77
N LYS A 152 14.97 -12.64 2.52
CA LYS A 152 15.98 -13.66 2.21
C LYS A 152 17.35 -13.33 2.80
N LYS A 153 17.75 -12.05 2.76
CA LYS A 153 19.01 -11.60 3.37
C LYS A 153 18.98 -11.76 4.89
N LEU A 154 17.85 -11.46 5.52
CA LEU A 154 17.66 -11.63 6.95
C LEU A 154 17.72 -13.11 7.35
N GLU A 155 17.02 -13.99 6.64
CA GLU A 155 17.08 -15.45 6.84
C GLU A 155 18.51 -15.99 6.72
N ALA A 156 19.26 -15.55 5.70
CA ALA A 156 20.66 -15.94 5.52
C ALA A 156 21.57 -15.44 6.65
N ALA A 157 21.33 -14.22 7.15
CA ALA A 157 22.07 -13.68 8.29
C ALA A 157 21.75 -14.44 9.59
N GLN A 158 20.47 -14.77 9.82
CA GLN A 158 20.02 -15.54 10.96
C GLN A 158 20.64 -16.94 10.97
N SER A 159 20.64 -17.65 9.84
CA SER A 159 21.27 -18.97 9.73
C SER A 159 22.78 -18.94 10.03
N LYS A 160 23.48 -17.88 9.59
CA LYS A 160 24.90 -17.70 9.93
C LYS A 160 25.11 -17.45 11.43
N TYR A 161 24.23 -16.66 12.04
CA TYR A 161 24.27 -16.39 13.47
C TYR A 161 24.07 -17.68 14.28
N GLU A 162 23.07 -18.48 13.94
CA GLU A 162 22.81 -19.77 14.59
C GLU A 162 23.99 -20.74 14.46
N ASN A 163 24.63 -20.82 13.27
CA ASN A 163 25.83 -21.63 13.07
C ASN A 163 27.01 -21.14 13.92
N LEU A 164 27.19 -19.82 14.02
CA LEU A 164 28.27 -19.24 14.82
C LEU A 164 28.03 -19.46 16.32
N GLN A 165 26.78 -19.35 16.78
CA GLN A 165 26.40 -19.65 18.15
C GLN A 165 26.71 -21.11 18.50
N GLN A 166 26.32 -22.07 17.65
CA GLN A 166 26.62 -23.49 17.87
C GLN A 166 28.14 -23.75 17.95
N LYS A 167 28.94 -23.09 17.12
CA LYS A 167 30.40 -23.18 17.18
C LYS A 167 30.96 -22.58 18.47
N PHE A 168 30.39 -21.47 18.92
CA PHE A 168 30.78 -20.83 20.17
C PHE A 168 30.50 -21.75 21.35
N ASP A 169 29.28 -22.28 21.45
CA ASP A 169 28.88 -23.21 22.52
C ASP A 169 29.77 -24.46 22.55
N ALA A 170 30.10 -25.01 21.36
CA ALA A 170 31.00 -26.16 21.25
C ALA A 170 32.45 -25.83 21.68
N LEU A 171 32.94 -24.61 21.41
CA LEU A 171 34.27 -24.16 21.86
C LEU A 171 34.28 -23.89 23.37
N GLU A 172 33.22 -23.31 23.90
CA GLU A 172 33.06 -23.08 25.35
C GLU A 172 33.03 -24.41 26.12
N GLN A 173 32.32 -25.42 25.60
CA GLN A 173 32.32 -26.76 26.17
C GLN A 173 33.74 -27.36 26.19
N LYS A 174 34.48 -27.28 25.07
CA LYS A 174 35.87 -27.76 25.00
C LYS A 174 36.78 -27.03 25.99
N LEU A 175 36.60 -25.73 26.18
CA LEU A 175 37.38 -24.95 27.14
C LEU A 175 37.10 -25.40 28.58
N ASN A 176 35.83 -25.63 28.91
CA ASN A 176 35.43 -26.15 30.21
C ASN A 176 35.99 -27.56 30.46
N ASP A 177 35.97 -28.43 29.46
CA ASP A 177 36.57 -29.77 29.54
C ASP A 177 38.08 -29.70 29.80
N LEU A 178 38.80 -28.83 29.09
CA LEU A 178 40.24 -28.62 29.30
C LEU A 178 40.55 -28.11 30.71
N LYS A 179 39.75 -27.15 31.22
CA LYS A 179 39.89 -26.63 32.58
C LYS A 179 39.64 -27.72 33.63
N ASN A 180 38.68 -28.60 33.40
CA ASN A 180 38.42 -29.74 34.28
C ASN A 180 39.59 -30.73 34.25
N ILE A 181 40.16 -31.02 33.08
CA ILE A 181 41.36 -31.85 32.95
C ILE A 181 42.52 -31.24 33.74
N GLU A 182 42.81 -29.95 33.55
CA GLU A 182 43.88 -29.23 34.26
C GLU A 182 43.71 -29.33 35.79
N LYS A 183 42.49 -29.09 36.29
CA LYS A 183 42.19 -29.23 37.71
C LYS A 183 42.45 -30.66 38.22
N THR A 184 41.98 -31.67 37.50
CA THR A 184 42.18 -33.07 37.90
C THR A 184 43.65 -33.51 37.85
N MET A 185 44.47 -32.94 36.96
CA MET A 185 45.92 -33.18 36.95
C MET A 185 46.58 -32.55 38.18
N ASN A 186 46.27 -31.29 38.47
CA ASN A 186 46.85 -30.58 39.61
C ASN A 186 46.48 -31.26 40.95
N ASP A 187 45.24 -31.75 41.09
CA ASP A 187 44.80 -32.48 42.29
C ASP A 187 45.53 -33.83 42.48
N ARG A 188 46.01 -34.47 41.40
CA ARG A 188 46.78 -35.73 41.47
C ARG A 188 48.20 -35.49 41.96
N ASP A 189 48.83 -34.38 41.57
CA ASP A 189 50.21 -34.07 41.94
C ASP A 189 50.34 -33.58 43.39
N ILE A 190 49.26 -33.09 44.00
CA ILE A 190 49.26 -32.58 45.38
C ILE A 190 49.08 -33.69 46.42
N LYS A 191 48.66 -34.91 46.05
CA LYS A 191 48.47 -36.02 47.00
C LYS A 191 49.81 -36.71 47.28
N PRO A 192 50.50 -36.46 48.42
CA PRO A 192 51.78 -37.09 48.68
C PRO A 192 51.54 -38.57 48.95
N ALA A 193 52.42 -39.40 48.40
CA ALA A 193 52.51 -40.81 48.75
C ALA A 193 52.90 -40.94 50.24
N ASN A 194 51.92 -40.91 51.14
CA ASN A 194 52.09 -41.45 52.48
C ASN A 194 52.23 -42.96 52.34
N LYS A 195 53.49 -43.40 52.20
CA LYS A 195 53.89 -44.80 52.34
C LYS A 195 53.79 -45.21 53.82
N PRO A 196 53.20 -46.37 54.15
CA PRO A 196 53.51 -47.07 55.40
C PRO A 196 54.94 -47.62 55.39
#